data_AF-A0A527MA48-F1
#
_entry.id   AF-A0A527MA48-F1
#
_cell.length_a   1.000
_cell.length_b   1.000
_cell.length_c   1.000
_cell.angle_alpha   90.00
_cell.angle_beta   90.00
_cell.angle_gamma   90.00
#
_symmetry.space_group_name_H-M   'P 1'
#
loop_
_entity.id
_entity.type
_entity.pdbx_description
1 polymer ?
#
loop_
_entity_poly.entity_id
_entity_poly.type
_entity_poly.pdbx_seq_one_letter_code
_entity_poly.pdbx_strand_id
1 'polypeptide(L)' 'MIVREGAHRPRADTFLFERAIDVVEPTGPDTLLVFTLGGIEAIGRVDPQDKVPVGTMFRFEVNMNRAKIFDPATGLHL' A
#
# COMPACT_ATOMS: atom_id res chain seq x y z
N MET A 1 -1.58 5.53 4.05
CA MET A 1 -1.39 4.16 4.56
C MET A 1 -1.96 3.24 3.51
N ILE A 2 -1.16 2.30 3.02
CA ILE A 2 -1.56 1.31 2.02
C ILE A 2 -1.80 0.00 2.76
N VAL A 3 -3.01 -0.55 2.64
CA VAL A 3 -3.45 -1.74 3.36
C VAL A 3 -4.25 -2.67 2.45
N ARG A 4 -4.67 -3.83 2.97
CA ARG A 4 -5.66 -4.71 2.30
C ARG A 4 -7.00 -3.99 2.09
N GLU A 5 -7.65 -4.26 0.97
CA GLU A 5 -9.05 -3.87 0.76
C GLU A 5 -9.94 -4.29 1.93
N GLY A 6 -10.76 -3.34 2.42
CA GLY A 6 -11.72 -3.60 3.48
C GLY A 6 -11.12 -3.64 4.89
N ALA A 7 -9.80 -3.43 5.04
CA ALA A 7 -9.16 -3.21 6.34
C ALA A 7 -9.59 -1.87 6.98
N HIS A 8 -10.20 -0.97 6.21
CA HIS A 8 -10.91 0.21 6.70
C HIS A 8 -12.38 0.15 6.29
N ARG A 9 -13.25 0.83 7.06
CA ARG A 9 -14.64 1.05 6.62
C ARG A 9 -14.58 1.88 5.33
N PRO A 10 -15.13 1.38 4.20
CA PRO A 10 -14.98 2.03 2.91
C PRO A 10 -15.52 3.46 3.00
N ARG A 11 -14.64 4.41 2.70
CA ARG A 11 -14.91 5.84 2.78
C ARG A 11 -14.79 6.42 1.37
N ALA A 12 -15.53 7.49 1.08
CA ALA A 12 -15.56 8.07 -0.28
C ALA A 12 -14.18 8.54 -0.78
N ASP A 13 -13.21 8.70 0.11
CA ASP A 13 -11.82 9.11 -0.11
C ASP A 13 -10.83 7.93 -0.25
N THR A 14 -11.31 6.75 -0.63
CA THR A 14 -10.46 5.58 -0.82
C THR A 14 -10.13 5.35 -2.31
N PHE A 15 -8.88 5.01 -2.62
CA PHE A 15 -8.45 4.52 -3.93
C PHE A 15 -8.03 3.04 -3.87
N LEU A 16 -8.53 2.23 -4.80
CA LEU A 16 -8.25 0.79 -4.89
C LEU A 16 -7.36 0.50 -6.09
N PHE A 17 -6.36 -0.37 -5.92
CA PHE A 17 -5.48 -0.82 -6.99
C PHE A 17 -4.92 -2.21 -6.70
N GLU A 18 -4.41 -2.89 -7.72
CA GLU A 18 -3.82 -4.23 -7.56
C GLU A 18 -2.36 -4.24 -8.00
N ARG A 19 -1.49 -4.95 -7.26
CA ARG A 19 -0.10 -5.18 -7.64
C ARG A 19 0.36 -6.58 -7.28
N ALA A 20 1.26 -7.12 -8.09
CA ALA A 20 1.99 -8.33 -7.74
C ALA A 20 2.94 -8.02 -6.58
N ILE A 21 3.02 -8.93 -5.63
CA ILE A 21 3.94 -8.79 -4.49
C ILE A 21 5.34 -9.22 -4.88
N ASP A 22 6.31 -8.35 -4.65
CA ASP A 22 7.73 -8.60 -4.93
C ASP A 22 8.41 -9.24 -3.70
N VAL A 23 8.07 -8.77 -2.49
CA VAL A 23 8.63 -9.28 -1.22
C VAL A 23 7.56 -9.35 -0.13
N VAL A 24 7.66 -10.37 0.72
CA VAL A 24 6.83 -10.54 1.93
C VAL A 24 7.75 -10.55 3.14
N GLU A 25 7.62 -9.56 4.03
CA GLU A 25 8.46 -9.41 5.22
C GLU A 25 7.62 -9.43 6.51
N PRO A 26 7.64 -10.53 7.29
CA PRO A 26 7.03 -10.57 8.61
C PRO A 26 7.83 -9.75 9.62
N THR A 27 7.21 -8.74 10.24
CA THR A 27 7.89 -7.83 11.20
C THR A 27 7.37 -7.96 12.64
N GLY A 28 6.58 -8.99 12.91
CA GLY A 28 5.94 -9.24 14.20
C GLY A 28 4.43 -8.97 14.12
N PRO A 29 3.95 -7.79 14.56
CA PRO A 29 2.52 -7.47 14.57
C PRO A 29 1.94 -7.18 13.18
N ASP A 30 2.78 -6.84 12.21
CA ASP A 30 2.39 -6.54 10.83
C ASP A 30 3.22 -7.40 9.85
N THR A 31 2.71 -7.59 8.64
CA THR A 31 3.50 -8.03 7.48
C THR A 31 3.66 -6.87 6.50
N LEU A 32 4.88 -6.64 6.04
CA LEU A 32 5.16 -5.70 4.96
C LEU A 32 5.07 -6.43 3.63
N LEU A 33 4.26 -5.89 2.72
CA LEU A 33 4.21 -6.32 1.33
C LEU A 33 4.90 -5.25 0.49
N VAL A 34 6.01 -5.62 -0.13
CA VAL A 34 6.76 -4.74 -1.04
C VAL A 34 6.31 -5.01 -2.47
N PHE A 35 6.09 -3.95 -3.23
CA PHE A 35 5.66 -4.03 -4.63
C PHE A 35 6.12 -2.79 -5.41
N THR A 36 6.16 -2.90 -6.72
CA THR A 36 6.47 -1.77 -7.61
C THR A 36 5.20 -0.96 -7.96
N LEU A 37 5.27 0.37 -7.82
CA LEU A 37 4.22 1.31 -8.22
C LEU A 37 4.82 2.49 -8.98
N GLY A 38 4.44 2.67 -10.25
CA GLY A 38 4.94 3.81 -11.04
C GLY A 38 6.46 3.77 -11.26
N GLY A 39 7.07 2.59 -11.25
CA GLY A 39 8.52 2.41 -11.43
C GLY A 39 9.34 2.63 -10.16
N ILE A 40 8.71 2.90 -9.01
CA ILE A 40 9.37 2.98 -7.70
C ILE A 40 8.88 1.86 -6.79
N GLU A 41 9.71 1.51 -5.80
CA GLU A 41 9.33 0.58 -4.74
C GLU A 41 8.35 1.25 -3.76
N ALA A 42 7.30 0.51 -3.40
CA ALA A 42 6.31 0.92 -2.42
C ALA A 42 6.06 -0.22 -1.41
N ILE A 43 5.64 0.16 -0.21
CA ILE A 43 5.41 -0.78 0.89
C ILE A 43 3.98 -0.62 1.41
N GLY A 44 3.24 -1.72 1.47
CA GLY A 44 1.97 -1.86 2.16
C GLY A 44 2.15 -2.56 3.50
N ARG A 45 1.44 -2.09 4.53
CA ARG A 45 1.36 -2.79 5.83
C ARG A 45 0.04 -3.52 5.90
N VAL A 46 0.09 -4.82 6.19
CA VAL A 46 -1.10 -5.67 6.29
C VAL A 46 -1.08 -6.49 7.57
N ASP A 47 -2.23 -7.00 7.98
CA ASP A 47 -2.33 -7.94 9.08
C ASP A 47 -1.54 -9.23 8.74
N PRO A 48 -0.87 -9.89 9.70
CA PRO A 48 -0.14 -11.13 9.46
C PRO A 48 -0.99 -12.26 8.84
N GLN A 49 -2.31 -12.25 9.04
CA GLN A 49 -3.24 -13.22 8.44
C GLN A 49 -3.49 -12.95 6.95
N ASP A 50 -3.22 -11.74 6.47
CA ASP A 50 -3.44 -11.30 5.10
C ASP A 50 -2.22 -11.52 4.19
N LYS A 51 -1.14 -12.12 4.69
CA LYS A 51 0.04 -12.41 3.89
C LYS A 51 -0.29 -13.32 2.70
N VAL A 52 0.25 -12.98 1.54
CA VAL A 52 0.13 -13.77 0.30
C VAL A 52 1.51 -14.18 -0.21
N PRO A 53 1.64 -15.24 -1.02
CA PRO A 53 2.90 -15.58 -1.65
C PRO A 53 3.42 -14.48 -2.59
N VAL A 54 4.75 -14.39 -2.74
CA VAL A 54 5.39 -13.56 -3.78
C VAL A 54 4.84 -13.92 -5.17
N GLY A 55 4.67 -12.91 -6.03
CA GLY A 55 4.06 -13.02 -7.35
C GLY A 55 2.53 -12.98 -7.35
N THR A 56 1.88 -13.04 -6.20
CA THR A 56 0.41 -12.97 -6.10
C THR A 56 -0.07 -11.55 -6.32
N MET A 57 -1.12 -11.37 -7.13
CA MET A 57 -1.84 -10.10 -7.24
C MET A 57 -2.59 -9.83 -5.94
N PHE A 58 -2.27 -8.71 -5.29
CA PHE A 58 -2.89 -8.27 -4.05
C PHE A 58 -3.65 -6.97 -4.29
N ARG A 59 -4.88 -6.89 -3.76
CA ARG A 59 -5.74 -5.71 -3.87
C ARG A 59 -5.54 -4.79 -2.67
N PHE A 60 -4.97 -3.63 -2.95
CA PHE A 60 -4.64 -2.60 -1.99
C PHE A 60 -5.69 -1.50 -1.93
N GLU A 61 -5.76 -0.89 -0.76
CA GLU A 61 -6.57 0.27 -0.44
C GLU A 61 -5.69 1.42 0.07
N VAL A 62 -5.87 2.62 -0.50
CA VAL A 62 -5.23 3.85 -0.05
C VAL A 62 -6.28 4.83 0.44
N ASN A 63 -6.14 5.28 1.69
CA ASN A 63 -6.86 6.44 2.18
C ASN A 63 -6.24 7.72 1.58
N MET A 64 -6.97 8.38 0.67
CA MET A 64 -6.54 9.58 -0.03
C MET A 64 -6.54 10.82 0.86
N ASN A 65 -7.34 10.86 1.94
CA ASN A 65 -7.24 11.93 2.95
C ASN A 65 -5.90 11.93 3.70
N ARG A 66 -5.12 10.84 3.62
CA ARG A 66 -3.75 10.73 4.17
C ARG A 66 -2.67 10.81 3.10
N ALA A 67 -3.04 10.99 1.83
CA ALA A 67 -2.06 11.20 0.78
C ALA A 67 -1.40 12.57 0.95
N LYS A 68 -0.10 12.62 0.69
CA LYS A 68 0.68 13.86 0.67
C LYS A 68 1.23 14.02 -0.73
N ILE A 69 1.01 15.18 -1.32
CA ILE A 69 1.51 15.51 -2.65
C ILE A 69 2.63 16.52 -2.46
N PHE A 70 3.72 16.32 -3.19
CA PHE A 70 4.87 17.21 -3.15
C PHE A 70 5.14 17.71 -4.56
N ASP A 71 5.50 18.98 -4.67
CA ASP A 71 6.01 19.57 -5.90
C ASP A 71 7.37 18.94 -6.25
N PRO A 72 7.55 18.38 -7.46
CA PRO A 72 8.76 17.63 -7.80
C PRO A 72 9.99 18.53 -8.01
N ALA A 73 9.83 19.83 -8.27
CA ALA A 73 10.95 20.74 -8.49
C ALA A 73 11.49 21.33 -7.17
N THR A 74 10.61 21.53 -6.20
CA THR A 74 10.91 22.25 -4.95
C THR A 74 10.85 21.36 -3.69
N GLY A 75 10.15 20.23 -3.76
CA GLY A 75 9.88 19.35 -2.61
C GLY A 75 8.87 19.91 -1.61
N LEU A 76 8.20 21.02 -1.93
CA LEU A 76 7.17 21.60 -1.07
C LEU A 76 5.90 20.76 -1.09
N HIS A 77 5.25 20.66 0.07
CA HIS A 77 3.95 20.01 0.19
C HIS A 77 2.85 20.86 -0.46
N LEU A 78 2.01 20.23 -1.29
CA LEU A 78 0.85 20.84 -1.95
C LEU A 78 -0.46 20.62 -1.18
#